data_AF-A0A0C9UPS8-F1
#
_entry.id   AF-A0A0C9UPS8-F1
#
_cell.length_a   1.000
_cell.length_b   1.000
_cell.length_c   1.000
_cell.angle_alpha   90.00
_cell.angle_beta   90.00
_cell.angle_gamma   90.00
#
_symmetry.space_group_name_H-M   'P 1'
#
loop_
_entity.id
_entity.type
_entity.pdbx_description
1 polymer ?
#
loop_
_entity_poly.entity_id
_entity_poly.type
_entity_poly.pdbx_seq_one_letter_code
_entity_poly.pdbx_strand_id
1 'polypeptide(L)' 'ERGPSSGKILDAEVLLEIRKDISRTIKPTWVASVPNNFGSKSHGRLKAAEWCILISLYLPISLGRLWGIG' A
#
# COMPACT_ATOMS: atom_id res chain seq x y z
N GLU A 1 -23.14 -1.56 -20.43
CA GLU A 1 -21.83 -1.13 -20.96
C GLU A 1 -21.21 -0.17 -19.97
N ARG A 2 -20.07 -0.52 -19.36
CA ARG A 2 -19.42 0.32 -18.34
C ARG A 2 -18.47 1.26 -19.09
N GLY A 3 -18.81 2.54 -19.20
CA GLY A 3 -17.95 3.55 -19.82
C GLY A 3 -16.58 3.60 -19.14
N PRO A 4 -15.54 4.20 -19.77
CA PRO A 4 -14.18 4.18 -19.23
C PRO A 4 -14.19 4.93 -17.90
N SER A 5 -14.21 4.18 -16.80
CA SER A 5 -14.08 4.71 -15.46
C SER A 5 -12.77 5.48 -15.43
N SER A 6 -12.84 6.79 -15.19
CA SER A 6 -11.70 7.68 -14.95
C SER A 6 -10.57 6.89 -14.29
N GLY A 7 -9.47 6.68 -15.02
CA GLY A 7 -8.44 5.69 -14.73
C GLY A 7 -7.69 5.95 -13.43
N LYS A 8 -8.34 5.69 -12.29
CA LYS A 8 -7.75 5.79 -10.97
C LYS A 8 -7.08 4.46 -10.66
N ILE A 9 -5.80 4.38 -11.03
CA ILE A 9 -4.96 3.20 -10.78
C ILE A 9 -4.78 2.99 -9.27
N LEU A 10 -4.70 4.06 -8.48
CA LEU A 10 -4.57 4.02 -7.02
C LEU A 10 -5.81 4.66 -6.37
N ASP A 11 -6.90 3.89 -6.29
CA ASP A 11 -8.12 4.33 -5.63
C ASP A 11 -8.18 3.90 -4.16
N ALA A 12 -9.31 4.20 -3.50
CA ALA A 12 -9.50 3.89 -2.09
C ALA A 12 -9.52 2.38 -1.80
N GLU A 13 -9.93 1.57 -2.77
CA GLU A 13 -9.98 0.11 -2.63
C GLU A 13 -8.56 -0.47 -2.68
N VAL A 14 -7.76 -0.04 -3.66
CA VAL A 14 -6.33 -0.40 -3.74
C VAL A 14 -5.59 0.02 -2.46
N LEU A 15 -5.85 1.22 -1.95
CA LEU A 15 -5.25 1.67 -0.69
C LEU A 15 -5.65 0.79 0.50
N LEU A 16 -6.91 0.37 0.58
CA LEU A 16 -7.38 -0.53 1.65
C LEU A 16 -6.69 -1.89 1.57
N GLU A 17 -6.50 -2.42 0.37
CA GLU A 17 -5.79 -3.68 0.15
C GLU A 17 -4.31 -3.58 0.56
N ILE A 18 -3.60 -2.50 0.20
CA ILE A 18 -2.22 -2.27 0.66
C ILE A 18 -2.15 -2.25 2.19
N ARG A 19 -3.10 -1.59 2.87
CA ARG A 19 -3.14 -1.54 4.35
C ARG A 19 -3.35 -2.92 4.99
N LYS A 20 -4.21 -3.75 4.39
CA LYS A 20 -4.40 -5.15 4.82
C LYS A 20 -3.12 -5.95 4.63
N ASP A 21 -2.45 -5.77 3.50
CA ASP A 21 -1.22 -6.49 3.18
C ASP A 21 -0.07 -6.08 4.12
N ILE A 22 0.07 -4.79 4.46
CA ILE A 22 1.01 -4.33 5.51
C ILE A 22 0.76 -5.07 6.83
N SER A 23 -0.51 -5.22 7.22
CA SER A 23 -0.87 -5.86 8.49
C SER A 23 -0.65 -7.37 8.50
N ARG A 24 -0.65 -8.02 7.32
CA ARG A 24 -0.45 -9.47 7.15
C ARG A 24 1.00 -9.85 6.87
N THR A 25 1.82 -8.90 6.43
CA THR A 25 3.21 -9.16 6.04
C THR A 25 4.07 -9.39 7.28
N ILE A 26 4.66 -10.59 7.37
CA ILE A 26 5.70 -10.88 8.34
C ILE A 26 7.01 -10.31 7.79
N LYS A 27 7.54 -9.30 8.47
CA LYS A 27 8.80 -8.65 8.11
C LYS A 27 9.94 -9.05 9.06
N PRO A 28 11.20 -9.01 8.61
CA PRO A 28 12.34 -9.11 9.52
C PRO A 28 12.32 -8.03 10.61
N THR A 29 12.92 -8.33 11.77
CA THR A 29 12.93 -7.44 12.93
C THR A 29 13.67 -6.12 12.68
N TRP A 30 14.67 -6.12 11.81
CA TRP A 30 15.48 -4.94 11.45
C TRP A 30 14.76 -3.96 10.50
N VAL A 31 13.67 -4.39 9.85
CA VAL A 31 12.87 -3.49 9.00
C VAL A 31 12.00 -2.62 9.93
N ALA A 32 12.09 -1.30 9.81
CA ALA A 32 11.23 -0.42 10.61
C ALA A 32 9.74 -0.62 10.26
N SER A 33 8.85 -0.38 11.22
CA SER A 33 7.41 -0.52 10.97
C SER A 33 6.88 0.67 10.19
N VAL A 34 6.00 0.40 9.23
CA VAL A 34 5.19 1.43 8.55
C VAL A 34 3.81 1.41 9.20
N PRO A 35 3.17 2.57 9.42
CA PRO A 35 1.81 2.59 9.95
C PRO A 35 0.82 1.94 8.99
N ASN A 36 0.04 1.00 9.52
CA ASN A 36 -0.94 0.22 8.76
C ASN A 36 -2.13 1.04 8.24
N ASN A 37 -2.32 2.27 8.72
CA ASN A 37 -3.39 3.19 8.34
C ASN A 37 -2.85 4.42 7.58
N PHE A 38 -1.68 4.30 6.93
CA PHE A 38 -1.09 5.40 6.17
C PHE A 38 -2.06 5.97 5.13
N GLY A 39 -2.00 7.29 4.92
CA GLY A 39 -2.97 8.02 4.09
C GLY A 39 -4.31 8.29 4.77
N SER A 40 -4.49 7.90 6.04
CA SER A 40 -5.58 8.42 6.87
C SER A 40 -5.27 9.83 7.34
N LYS A 41 -6.28 10.71 7.38
CA LYS A 41 -6.16 12.07 7.94
C LYS A 41 -5.68 12.06 9.40
N SER A 42 -5.94 10.98 10.13
CA SER A 42 -5.61 10.83 11.55
C SER A 42 -4.13 10.56 11.84
N HIS A 43 -3.36 10.08 10.87
CA HIS A 43 -2.03 9.52 11.13
C HIS A 43 -0.86 10.39 10.65
N GLY A 44 -1.15 11.58 10.12
CA GLY A 44 -0.12 12.51 9.67
C GLY A 44 0.63 12.03 8.43
N ARG A 45 1.81 12.61 8.19
CA ARG A 45 2.66 12.32 7.03
C ARG A 45 3.69 11.25 7.39
N LEU A 46 3.94 10.34 6.46
CA LEU A 46 5.01 9.36 6.58
C LEU A 46 6.39 10.06 6.56
N LYS A 47 7.32 9.55 7.37
CA LYS A 47 8.73 9.91 7.36
C LYS A 47 9.42 9.33 6.12
N ALA A 48 10.57 9.87 5.75
CA ALA A 48 11.32 9.43 4.57
C ALA A 48 11.66 7.93 4.60
N ALA A 49 12.07 7.40 5.76
CA ALA A 49 12.34 5.98 5.92
C ALA A 49 11.09 5.11 5.74
N GLU A 50 9.94 5.55 6.26
CA GLU A 50 8.66 4.83 6.12
C GLU A 50 8.20 4.81 4.66
N TRP A 51 8.38 5.93 3.94
CA TRP A 51 8.15 5.98 2.48
C TRP A 51 9.04 4.99 1.73
N CYS A 52 10.33 4.92 2.07
CA CYS A 52 11.26 4.01 1.41
C CYS A 52 10.85 2.55 1.59
N ILE A 53 10.45 2.16 2.82
CA ILE A 53 9.96 0.81 3.11
C ILE A 53 8.63 0.53 2.41
N LEU A 54 7.70 1.49 2.41
CA LEU A 54 6.43 1.37 1.70
C LEU A 54 6.64 1.07 0.21
N ILE A 55 7.51 1.86 -0.44
CA ILE A 55 7.78 1.74 -1.88
C ILE A 55 8.58 0.48 -2.21
N SER A 56 9.55 0.10 -1.37
CA SER A 56 10.48 -0.99 -1.68
C SER A 56 9.94 -2.37 -1.31
N LEU A 57 9.08 -2.46 -0.30
CA LEU A 57 8.60 -3.74 0.23
C LEU A 57 7.10 -3.92 -0.02
N TYR A 58 6.26 -3.02 0.49
CA TYR A 58 4.82 -3.25 0.54
C TYR A 58 4.11 -2.99 -0.79
N LEU A 59 4.49 -1.96 -1.53
CA LEU A 59 3.88 -1.67 -2.83
C LEU A 59 4.13 -2.79 -3.86
N PRO A 60 5.35 -3.31 -4.06
CA PRO A 60 5.57 -4.40 -5.02
C PRO A 60 4.79 -5.66 -4.66
N ILE A 61 4.71 -6.01 -3.36
CA ILE A 61 3.93 -7.16 -2.90
C ILE A 61 2.44 -6.95 -3.16
N SER A 62 1.90 -5.81 -2.72
CA SER A 62 0.45 -5.55 -2.79
C SER A 62 -0.01 -5.34 -4.24
N LEU A 63 0.68 -4.49 -4.99
CA LEU A 63 0.33 -4.19 -6.38
C LEU A 63 0.61 -5.37 -7.31
N GLY A 64 1.70 -6.12 -7.08
CA GLY A 64 1.97 -7.37 -7.77
C GLY A 64 0.87 -8.41 -7.54
N ARG A 65 0.36 -8.54 -6.31
CA ARG A 65 -0.79 -9.41 -6.01
C ARG A 65 -2.09 -8.93 -6.68
N LEU A 66 -2.33 -7.63 -6.70
CA LEU A 66 -3.58 -7.05 -7.23
C LEU A 66 -3.64 -7.03 -8.76
N TRP A 67 -2.50 -6.80 -9.43
CA TRP A 67 -2.44 -6.59 -10.89
C TRP A 67 -1.65 -7.65 -11.64
N GLY A 68 -0.91 -8.53 -10.95
CA GLY A 68 -0.11 -9.60 -11.56
C GLY A 68 -0.94 -10.78 -12.07
N ILE A 69 -2.26 -10.72 -11.97
CA ILE A 69 -3.16 -11.68 -12.63
C ILE A 69 -3.53 -11.06 -13.98
N GLY A 70 -2.67 -11.32 -14.96
CA GLY A 70 -2.83 -10.99 -16.38
C GLY A 70 -2.21 -12.08 -17.21
#